data_AF-A0A8J4XST8-F1
#
_entry.id   AF-A0A8J4XST8-F1
#
_cell.length_a   1.000
_cell.length_b   1.000
_cell.length_c   1.000
_cell.angle_alpha   90.00
_cell.angle_beta   90.00
_cell.angle_gamma   90.00
#
_symmetry.space_group_name_H-M   'P 1'
#
loop_
_entity.id
_entity.type
_entity.pdbx_description
1 polymer ?
#
loop_
_entity_poly.entity_id
_entity_poly.type
_entity_poly.pdbx_seq_one_letter_code
_entity_poly.pdbx_strand_id
1 'polypeptide(L)'
;MDYQQPRPGCSHHQDTVTLTFPRRVMECVDICSTADRLGLSDNQVTALVSATLKAGGADLDKFVISTSTTRRNRMLTRYHISQEYMAAFSEDPPKYAALHWDGKMLRDVLGSDPGTTSETLAVLVSGPPAYPEGKLLGVPVIDSSTGTAQAEASMDLLEAWGLTGVITALVFDTTASNSGVHRGAAKLLEQQLDRKVFYLACRHSRSAGWCCMGESVWQGQEPRESLVQALQGRLDRSYHRQPYNPVHQTKMVE
;
A
#
# COMPACT_ATOMS: atom_id res chain seq x y z
N MET A 1 -17.18 13.76 75.05
CA MET A 1 -16.81 14.59 73.88
C MET A 1 -15.93 13.71 73.01
N ASP A 2 -16.50 13.13 71.96
CA ASP A 2 -15.81 12.22 71.05
C ASP A 2 -14.82 13.00 70.18
N TYR A 3 -13.55 12.58 70.25
CA TYR A 3 -12.51 12.98 69.32
C TYR A 3 -12.75 12.23 68.00
N GLN A 4 -13.28 12.90 66.98
CA GLN A 4 -13.30 12.34 65.64
C GLN A 4 -11.87 12.26 65.10
N GLN A 5 -11.39 11.05 64.88
CA GLN A 5 -10.16 10.81 64.12
C GLN A 5 -10.33 11.29 62.67
N PRO A 6 -9.31 11.87 62.04
CA PRO A 6 -9.38 12.27 60.65
C PRO A 6 -9.51 11.05 59.74
N ARG A 7 -10.45 11.11 58.79
CA ARG A 7 -10.66 10.06 57.78
C ARG A 7 -9.44 10.00 56.84
N PRO A 8 -8.92 8.81 56.48
CA PRO A 8 -7.86 8.70 55.49
C PRO A 8 -8.47 8.83 54.09
N GLY A 9 -8.20 9.93 53.40
CA GLY A 9 -8.76 10.16 52.07
C GLY A 9 -8.21 11.41 51.39
N CYS A 10 -7.06 11.27 50.75
CA CYS A 10 -6.71 11.97 49.51
C CYS A 10 -5.48 11.28 48.92
N SER A 11 -5.66 10.48 47.86
CA SER A 11 -4.53 10.24 46.97
C SER A 11 -4.17 11.61 46.37
N HIS A 12 -3.03 12.17 46.74
CA HIS A 12 -2.47 13.32 46.03
C HIS A 12 -2.24 12.89 44.58
N HIS A 13 -3.23 13.11 43.72
CA HIS A 13 -3.03 12.98 42.30
C HIS A 13 -2.10 14.13 41.93
N GLN A 14 -0.90 13.81 41.44
CA GLN A 14 -0.04 14.84 40.89
C GLN A 14 -0.77 15.42 39.66
N ASP A 15 -0.98 16.74 39.64
CA ASP A 15 -1.63 17.44 38.52
C ASP A 15 -0.78 17.43 37.25
N THR A 16 0.50 17.05 37.38
CA THR A 16 1.47 17.02 36.28
C THR A 16 2.29 15.73 36.32
N VAL A 17 2.70 15.27 35.14
CA VAL A 17 3.59 14.12 34.96
C VAL A 17 4.87 14.62 34.29
N THR A 18 6.02 14.15 34.77
CA THR A 18 7.31 14.50 34.16
C THR A 18 7.59 13.57 32.99
N LEU A 19 7.85 14.13 31.80
CA LEU A 19 8.24 13.40 30.60
C LEU A 19 9.65 13.78 30.19
N THR A 20 10.42 12.83 29.68
CA THR A 20 11.74 13.08 29.10
C THR A 20 11.62 13.15 27.59
N PHE A 21 12.04 14.26 26.99
CA PHE A 21 12.05 14.45 25.54
C PHE A 21 13.49 14.44 25.00
N PRO A 22 13.78 13.71 23.90
CA PRO A 22 15.08 13.75 23.27
C PRO A 22 15.31 15.11 22.60
N ARG A 23 16.56 15.59 22.63
CA ARG A 23 16.98 16.83 21.96
C ARG A 23 16.65 16.81 20.46
N ARG A 24 16.75 15.64 19.81
CA ARG A 24 16.40 15.42 18.41
C ARG A 24 15.04 14.77 18.28
N VAL A 25 14.01 15.48 18.73
CA VAL A 25 12.62 14.99 18.81
C VAL A 25 12.10 14.42 17.48
N MET A 26 12.52 14.97 16.35
CA MET A 26 12.07 14.52 15.03
C MET A 26 12.71 13.21 14.56
N GLU A 27 13.76 12.70 15.23
CA GLU A 27 14.29 11.35 14.95
C GLU A 27 13.37 10.25 15.52
N CYS A 28 12.39 10.61 16.35
CA CYS A 28 11.42 9.66 16.87
C CYS A 28 10.48 9.15 15.76
N VAL A 29 10.49 7.82 15.55
CA VAL A 29 9.67 7.14 14.55
C VAL A 29 8.18 7.36 14.83
N ASP A 30 7.74 7.29 16.09
CA ASP A 30 6.31 7.45 16.43
C ASP A 30 5.76 8.82 16.05
N ILE A 31 6.55 9.88 16.24
CA ILE A 31 6.16 11.25 15.89
C ILE A 31 6.04 11.37 14.36
N CYS A 32 7.04 10.90 13.62
CA CYS A 32 7.05 10.97 12.17
C CYS A 32 5.92 10.12 11.54
N SER A 33 5.77 8.88 12.00
CA SER A 33 4.75 7.94 11.52
C SER A 33 3.32 8.41 11.84
N THR A 34 3.12 9.01 13.02
CA THR A 34 1.81 9.60 13.39
C THR A 34 1.50 10.82 12.53
N ALA A 35 2.49 11.70 12.31
CA ALA A 35 2.32 12.86 11.43
C ALA A 35 1.98 12.47 9.99
N ASP A 36 2.61 11.41 9.47
CA ASP A 36 2.34 10.86 8.14
C ASP A 36 0.91 10.31 8.05
N ARG A 37 0.49 9.51 9.04
CA ARG A 37 -0.86 8.94 9.11
C ARG A 37 -1.95 10.00 9.16
N LEU A 38 -1.68 11.12 9.84
CA LEU A 38 -2.60 12.24 9.98
C LEU A 38 -2.54 13.23 8.80
N GLY A 39 -1.67 12.99 7.80
CA GLY A 39 -1.55 13.86 6.64
C GLY A 39 -1.01 15.27 6.96
N LEU A 40 -0.23 15.42 8.03
CA LEU A 40 0.28 16.73 8.45
C LEU A 40 1.43 17.19 7.56
N SER A 41 1.42 18.48 7.19
CA SER A 41 2.54 19.14 6.53
C SER A 41 3.72 19.35 7.49
N ASP A 42 4.94 19.49 6.95
CA ASP A 42 6.15 19.69 7.77
C ASP A 42 6.05 20.92 8.68
N ASN A 43 5.38 21.98 8.23
CA ASN A 43 5.12 23.18 9.02
C ASN A 43 4.16 22.91 10.18
N GLN A 44 3.06 22.18 9.92
CA GLN A 44 2.10 21.80 10.97
C GLN A 44 2.74 20.93 12.03
N VAL A 45 3.54 19.94 11.63
CA VAL A 45 4.26 19.06 12.57
C VAL A 45 5.24 19.87 13.43
N THR A 46 6.05 20.71 12.80
CA THR A 46 7.02 21.56 13.50
C THR A 46 6.33 22.49 14.50
N ALA A 47 5.21 23.11 14.10
CA ALA A 47 4.43 23.98 14.95
C ALA A 47 3.80 23.24 16.14
N LEU A 48 3.20 22.07 15.90
CA LEU A 48 2.55 21.25 16.92
C LEU A 48 3.57 20.77 17.97
N VAL A 49 4.71 20.24 17.54
CA VAL A 49 5.76 19.77 18.45
C VAL A 49 6.35 20.95 19.23
N SER A 50 6.60 22.10 18.58
CA SER A 50 7.11 23.29 19.26
C SER A 50 6.14 23.84 20.31
N ALA A 51 4.84 23.85 20.00
CA ALA A 51 3.80 24.28 20.95
C ALA A 51 3.70 23.32 22.14
N THR A 52 3.82 22.01 21.90
CA THR A 52 3.81 20.98 22.95
C THR A 52 5.00 21.14 23.90
N LEU A 53 6.20 21.33 23.34
CA LEU A 53 7.42 21.56 24.14
C LEU A 53 7.31 22.83 24.99
N LYS A 54 6.81 23.94 24.41
CA LYS A 54 6.57 25.19 25.14
C LYS A 54 5.53 25.03 26.25
N ALA A 55 4.44 24.32 26.00
CA ALA A 55 3.43 24.03 27.02
C ALA A 55 3.99 23.21 28.18
N GLY A 56 4.95 22.31 27.90
CA GLY A 56 5.72 21.58 28.91
C GLY A 56 6.82 22.39 29.61
N GLY A 57 6.94 23.70 29.36
CA GLY A 57 7.96 24.56 29.97
C GLY A 57 9.37 24.39 29.40
N ALA A 58 9.51 23.71 28.25
CA ALA A 58 10.80 23.45 27.64
C ALA A 58 11.31 24.66 26.85
N ASP A 59 12.62 24.90 26.93
CA ASP A 59 13.34 25.89 26.14
C ASP A 59 13.64 25.34 24.73
N LEU A 60 13.07 25.96 23.69
CA LEU A 60 13.18 25.48 22.31
C LEU A 60 14.62 25.52 21.77
N ASP A 61 15.47 26.42 22.26
CA ASP A 61 16.87 26.52 21.80
C ASP A 61 17.70 25.29 22.16
N LYS A 62 17.20 24.49 23.12
CA LYS A 62 17.80 23.21 23.51
C LYS A 62 17.42 22.06 22.57
N PHE A 63 16.44 22.23 21.68
CA PHE A 63 15.97 21.20 20.76
C PHE A 63 16.41 21.46 19.33
N VAL A 64 16.64 20.39 18.58
CA VAL A 64 16.90 20.46 17.14
C VAL A 64 15.55 20.39 16.42
N ILE A 65 14.87 21.53 16.31
CA ILE A 65 13.55 21.63 15.69
C ILE A 65 13.52 22.74 14.64
N SER A 66 13.21 22.37 13.40
CA SER A 66 12.98 23.27 12.28
C SER A 66 12.22 22.51 11.21
N THR A 67 11.56 23.23 10.31
CA THR A 67 10.77 22.65 9.21
C THR A 67 11.64 21.76 8.31
N SER A 68 12.88 22.18 8.02
CA SER A 68 13.85 21.38 7.26
C SER A 68 14.31 20.13 8.01
N THR A 69 14.45 20.19 9.33
CA THR A 69 14.78 19.02 10.17
C THR A 69 13.63 18.03 10.22
N THR A 70 12.40 18.52 10.37
CA THR A 70 11.18 17.72 10.29
C THR A 70 11.10 16.98 8.96
N ARG A 71 11.25 17.69 7.84
CA ARG A 71 11.22 17.11 6.50
C ARG A 71 12.27 16.00 6.33
N ARG A 72 13.54 16.29 6.68
CA ARG A 72 14.65 15.33 6.54
C ARG A 72 14.40 14.07 7.35
N ASN A 73 14.04 14.20 8.62
CA ASN A 73 13.81 13.02 9.45
C ASN A 73 12.58 12.22 9.02
N ARG A 74 11.50 12.87 8.57
CA ARG A 74 10.36 12.14 7.98
C ARG A 74 10.75 11.33 6.76
N MET A 75 11.57 11.89 5.85
CA MET A 75 12.08 11.15 4.69
C MET A 75 12.95 9.96 5.11
N LEU A 76 13.84 10.14 6.09
CA LEU A 76 14.67 9.07 6.63
C LEU A 76 13.83 7.97 7.29
N THR A 77 12.84 8.34 8.11
CA THR A 77 11.92 7.40 8.74
C THR A 77 11.14 6.60 7.71
N ARG A 78 10.59 7.25 6.67
CA ARG A 78 9.92 6.54 5.57
C ARG A 78 10.85 5.57 4.84
N TYR A 79 12.09 5.98 4.60
CA TYR A 79 13.10 5.11 4.01
C TYR A 79 13.39 3.90 4.89
N HIS A 80 13.65 4.08 6.19
CA HIS A 80 13.90 2.96 7.11
C HIS A 80 12.70 2.02 7.20
N ILE A 81 11.49 2.56 7.36
CA ILE A 81 10.25 1.78 7.36
C ILE A 81 10.10 0.98 6.07
N SER A 82 10.44 1.57 4.91
CA SER A 82 10.39 0.85 3.63
C SER A 82 11.37 -0.33 3.59
N GLN A 83 12.59 -0.16 4.12
CA GLN A 83 13.59 -1.22 4.20
C GLN A 83 13.13 -2.34 5.14
N GLU A 84 12.56 -2.01 6.29
CA GLU A 84 11.97 -2.99 7.21
C GLU A 84 10.83 -3.78 6.54
N TYR A 85 9.97 -3.12 5.78
CA TYR A 85 8.91 -3.79 5.03
C TYR A 85 9.44 -4.70 3.91
N MET A 86 10.49 -4.28 3.20
CA MET A 86 11.14 -5.11 2.18
C MET A 86 11.80 -6.33 2.80
N ALA A 87 12.48 -6.16 3.93
CA ALA A 87 13.11 -7.25 4.67
C ALA A 87 12.07 -8.26 5.17
N ALA A 88 11.02 -7.79 5.85
CA ALA A 88 9.94 -8.65 6.35
C ALA A 88 9.21 -9.41 5.23
N PHE A 89 9.03 -8.77 4.06
CA PHE A 89 8.44 -9.44 2.89
C PHE A 89 9.37 -10.53 2.31
N SER A 90 10.68 -10.32 2.39
CA SER A 90 11.68 -11.27 1.86
C SER A 90 11.83 -12.53 2.72
N GLU A 91 11.36 -12.51 3.97
CA GLU A 91 11.39 -13.67 4.87
C GLU A 91 10.42 -14.78 4.45
N ASP A 92 9.24 -14.41 3.93
CA ASP A 92 8.21 -15.35 3.47
C ASP A 92 7.57 -14.88 2.15
N PRO A 93 8.32 -14.92 1.04
CA PRO A 93 7.80 -14.50 -0.26
C PRO A 93 6.78 -15.53 -0.79
N PRO A 94 5.78 -15.09 -1.58
CA PRO A 94 4.83 -16.01 -2.17
C PRO A 94 5.52 -16.97 -3.14
N LYS A 95 5.19 -18.27 -3.04
CA LYS A 95 5.71 -19.31 -3.95
C LYS A 95 5.43 -19.01 -5.42
N TYR A 96 4.23 -18.48 -5.70
CA TYR A 96 3.82 -18.02 -7.02
C TYR A 96 3.11 -16.68 -6.84
N ALA A 97 3.42 -15.72 -7.73
CA ALA A 97 2.81 -14.41 -7.69
C ALA A 97 2.30 -13.98 -9.07
N ALA A 98 1.27 -13.13 -9.06
CA ALA A 98 0.81 -12.37 -10.20
C ALA A 98 1.31 -10.93 -10.06
N LEU A 99 1.98 -10.42 -11.09
CA LEU A 99 2.37 -9.01 -11.19
C LEU A 99 1.18 -8.22 -11.73
N HIS A 100 0.87 -7.10 -11.11
CA HIS A 100 -0.13 -6.14 -11.57
C HIS A 100 0.54 -4.79 -11.76
N TRP A 101 0.18 -4.10 -12.85
CA TRP A 101 0.57 -2.71 -13.05
C TRP A 101 -0.59 -1.90 -13.62
N ASP A 102 -0.71 -0.65 -13.16
CA ASP A 102 -1.70 0.30 -13.67
C ASP A 102 -1.12 1.72 -13.72
N GLY A 103 -1.31 2.38 -14.87
CA GLY A 103 -0.77 3.70 -15.15
C GLY A 103 -1.78 4.81 -14.86
N LYS A 104 -1.31 5.92 -14.29
CA LYS A 104 -2.13 7.11 -14.07
C LYS A 104 -1.32 8.39 -14.18
N MET A 105 -1.82 9.33 -14.98
CA MET A 105 -1.33 10.71 -15.00
C MET A 105 -1.66 11.41 -13.68
N LEU A 106 -0.63 11.88 -12.99
CA LEU A 106 -0.74 12.69 -11.79
C LEU A 106 -0.15 14.08 -12.05
N ARG A 107 -0.86 15.11 -11.59
CA ARG A 107 -0.32 16.47 -11.57
C ARG A 107 0.64 16.61 -10.41
N ASP A 108 1.80 17.18 -10.68
CA ASP A 108 2.70 17.61 -9.63
C ASP A 108 2.13 18.88 -8.99
N VAL A 109 1.68 18.76 -7.74
CA VAL A 109 1.10 19.89 -6.98
C VAL A 109 2.13 20.46 -5.98
N LEU A 110 3.22 19.74 -5.69
CA LEU A 110 4.10 20.00 -4.55
C LEU A 110 5.60 19.83 -4.83
N GLY A 111 5.97 19.37 -6.02
CA GLY A 111 7.34 19.07 -6.43
C GLY A 111 8.05 20.25 -7.09
N SER A 112 9.12 19.93 -7.82
CA SER A 112 10.08 20.90 -8.35
C SER A 112 9.51 21.76 -9.47
N ASP A 113 8.47 21.28 -10.18
CA ASP A 113 7.82 21.99 -11.28
C ASP A 113 6.29 21.92 -11.14
N PRO A 114 5.71 22.71 -10.21
CA PRO A 114 4.29 22.68 -9.91
C PRO A 114 3.42 22.96 -11.14
N GLY A 115 2.47 22.07 -11.41
CA GLY A 115 1.55 22.16 -12.56
C GLY A 115 1.92 21.25 -13.73
N THR A 116 3.11 20.64 -13.74
CA THR A 116 3.44 19.59 -14.70
C THR A 116 2.65 18.32 -14.42
N THR A 117 2.37 17.55 -15.47
CA THR A 117 1.71 16.24 -15.35
C THR A 117 2.74 15.17 -15.65
N SER A 118 2.92 14.23 -14.72
CA SER A 118 3.81 13.09 -14.90
C SER A 118 3.00 11.80 -14.88
N GLU A 119 3.44 10.81 -15.67
CA GLU A 119 2.85 9.49 -15.61
C GLU A 119 3.40 8.74 -14.41
N THR A 120 2.53 8.07 -13.67
CA THR A 120 2.91 7.22 -12.55
C THR A 120 2.37 5.81 -12.76
N LEU A 121 3.11 4.82 -12.28
CA LEU A 121 2.77 3.42 -12.46
C LEU A 121 2.63 2.76 -11.08
N ALA A 122 1.43 2.37 -10.70
CA ALA A 122 1.24 1.55 -9.50
C ALA A 122 1.62 0.11 -9.84
N VAL A 123 2.61 -0.45 -9.14
CA VAL A 123 3.08 -1.82 -9.35
C VAL A 123 2.91 -2.62 -8.07
N LEU A 124 2.20 -3.73 -8.14
CA LEU A 124 1.91 -4.59 -7.00
C LEU A 124 1.97 -6.08 -7.37
N VAL A 125 2.13 -6.94 -6.37
CA VAL A 125 2.12 -8.39 -6.55
C VAL A 125 1.07 -9.04 -5.65
N SER A 126 0.28 -9.96 -6.20
CA SER A 126 -0.63 -10.80 -5.41
C SER A 126 -0.15 -12.24 -5.41
N GLY A 127 -0.22 -12.92 -4.27
CA GLY A 127 0.22 -14.31 -4.12
C GLY A 127 -0.50 -14.99 -2.96
N PRO A 128 -1.67 -15.63 -3.20
CA PRO A 128 -2.38 -16.38 -2.16
C PRO A 128 -1.54 -17.57 -1.65
N PRO A 129 -1.64 -17.94 -0.36
CA PRO A 129 -2.52 -17.37 0.66
C PRO A 129 -1.96 -16.12 1.39
N ALA A 130 -0.68 -15.80 1.24
CA ALA A 130 -0.02 -14.75 2.01
C ALA A 130 -0.45 -13.31 1.61
N TYR A 131 -0.60 -13.06 0.31
CA TYR A 131 -0.91 -11.74 -0.25
C TYR A 131 -2.13 -11.80 -1.18
N PRO A 132 -3.35 -12.08 -0.66
CA PRO A 132 -4.55 -12.21 -1.48
C PRO A 132 -4.99 -10.88 -2.10
N GLU A 133 -4.91 -9.79 -1.34
CA GLU A 133 -5.27 -8.43 -1.78
C GLU A 133 -4.15 -7.71 -2.57
N GLY A 134 -2.97 -8.33 -2.61
CA GLY A 134 -1.78 -7.76 -3.23
C GLY A 134 -0.93 -6.89 -2.31
N LYS A 135 0.36 -6.83 -2.60
CA LYS A 135 1.38 -6.02 -1.95
C LYS A 135 1.90 -4.99 -2.94
N LEU A 136 1.73 -3.70 -2.62
CA LEU A 136 2.32 -2.61 -3.40
C LEU A 136 3.85 -2.65 -3.29
N LEU A 137 4.52 -2.76 -4.44
CA LEU A 137 5.98 -2.72 -4.54
C LEU A 137 6.50 -1.29 -4.66
N GLY A 138 5.76 -0.44 -5.39
CA GLY A 138 6.12 0.95 -5.61
C GLY A 138 5.14 1.68 -6.50
N VAL A 139 5.33 3.00 -6.57
CA VAL A 139 4.62 3.90 -7.49
C VAL A 139 5.64 4.80 -8.22
N PRO A 140 6.48 4.24 -9.11
CA PRO A 140 7.46 5.03 -9.86
C PRO A 140 6.77 6.05 -10.78
N VAL A 141 7.43 7.19 -10.92
CA VAL A 141 7.16 8.14 -11.99
C VAL A 141 7.89 7.65 -13.23
N ILE A 142 7.20 7.60 -14.37
CA ILE A 142 7.75 7.14 -15.64
C ILE A 142 7.71 8.26 -16.69
N ASP A 143 8.69 8.27 -17.58
CA ASP A 143 8.85 9.34 -18.58
C ASP A 143 7.78 9.30 -19.68
N SER A 144 7.14 8.14 -19.88
CA SER A 144 6.09 7.97 -20.89
C SER A 144 5.13 6.84 -20.53
N SER A 145 3.91 6.90 -21.06
CA SER A 145 2.90 5.83 -20.93
C SER A 145 3.11 4.66 -21.90
N THR A 146 4.29 4.55 -22.52
CA THR A 146 4.60 3.47 -23.47
C THR A 146 4.75 2.12 -22.77
N GLY A 147 4.48 1.04 -23.49
CA GLY A 147 4.63 -0.32 -22.94
C GLY A 147 6.06 -0.63 -22.49
N THR A 148 7.06 -0.05 -23.16
CA THR A 148 8.48 -0.17 -22.79
C THR A 148 8.76 0.45 -21.43
N ALA A 149 8.40 1.72 -21.23
CA ALA A 149 8.62 2.40 -19.96
C ALA A 149 7.88 1.70 -18.80
N GLN A 150 6.67 1.19 -19.06
CA GLN A 150 5.91 0.45 -18.04
C GLN A 150 6.56 -0.90 -17.70
N ALA A 151 7.06 -1.63 -18.70
CA ALA A 151 7.75 -2.89 -18.49
C ALA A 151 9.07 -2.71 -17.72
N GLU A 152 9.89 -1.73 -18.10
CA GLU A 152 11.17 -1.42 -17.45
C GLU A 152 10.95 -1.05 -15.98
N ALA A 153 10.06 -0.09 -15.69
CA ALA A 153 9.78 0.32 -14.32
C ALA A 153 9.21 -0.82 -13.44
N SER A 154 8.42 -1.71 -14.04
CA SER A 154 7.89 -2.89 -13.34
C SER A 154 8.98 -3.92 -13.07
N MET A 155 9.91 -4.13 -14.01
CA MET A 155 11.02 -5.06 -13.85
C MET A 155 12.01 -4.56 -12.80
N ASP A 156 12.36 -3.28 -12.81
CA ASP A 156 13.25 -2.67 -11.81
C ASP A 156 12.74 -2.92 -10.39
N LEU A 157 11.42 -2.80 -10.17
CA LEU A 157 10.79 -3.12 -8.89
C LEU A 157 10.82 -4.60 -8.58
N LEU A 158 10.59 -5.48 -9.56
CA LEU A 158 10.70 -6.92 -9.32
C LEU A 158 12.11 -7.34 -8.94
N GLU A 159 13.13 -6.75 -9.56
CA GLU A 159 14.54 -7.00 -9.24
C GLU A 159 14.89 -6.48 -7.86
N ALA A 160 14.49 -5.25 -7.54
CA ALA A 160 14.72 -4.64 -6.22
C ALA A 160 14.10 -5.45 -5.07
N TRP A 161 12.97 -6.11 -5.32
CA TRP A 161 12.29 -6.97 -4.34
C TRP A 161 12.67 -8.46 -4.46
N GLY A 162 13.52 -8.85 -5.40
CA GLY A 162 13.95 -10.24 -5.59
C GLY A 162 12.83 -11.20 -6.06
N LEU A 163 11.81 -10.69 -6.76
CA LEU A 163 10.58 -11.41 -7.09
C LEU A 163 10.54 -11.99 -8.51
N THR A 164 11.54 -11.70 -9.35
CA THR A 164 11.60 -12.16 -10.75
C THR A 164 11.40 -13.67 -10.86
N GLY A 165 11.92 -14.45 -9.90
CA GLY A 165 11.80 -15.92 -9.86
C GLY A 165 10.40 -16.48 -9.58
N VAL A 166 9.45 -15.70 -9.04
CA VAL A 166 8.13 -16.23 -8.60
C VAL A 166 6.94 -15.75 -9.44
N ILE A 167 7.13 -14.75 -10.30
CA ILE A 167 6.08 -14.21 -11.19
C ILE A 167 5.59 -15.26 -12.20
N THR A 168 4.38 -15.76 -12.00
CA THR A 168 3.75 -16.78 -12.84
C THR A 168 2.61 -16.20 -13.69
N ALA A 169 2.11 -15.02 -13.34
CA ALA A 169 1.05 -14.34 -14.07
C ALA A 169 1.28 -12.83 -14.17
N LEU A 170 0.72 -12.22 -15.22
CA LEU A 170 0.73 -10.79 -15.50
C LEU A 170 -0.71 -10.31 -15.60
N VAL A 171 -1.07 -9.29 -14.82
CA VAL A 171 -2.40 -8.69 -14.76
C VAL A 171 -2.31 -7.23 -15.19
N PHE A 172 -3.06 -6.87 -16.22
CA PHE A 172 -2.93 -5.57 -16.87
C PHE A 172 -4.22 -5.21 -17.61
N ASP A 173 -4.47 -3.93 -17.83
CA ASP A 173 -5.63 -3.47 -18.61
C ASP A 173 -5.43 -3.65 -20.13
N THR A 174 -6.52 -3.72 -20.90
CA THR A 174 -6.47 -3.94 -22.35
C THR A 174 -6.17 -2.66 -23.14
N THR A 175 -5.13 -1.92 -22.76
CA THR A 175 -4.59 -0.81 -23.55
C THR A 175 -3.56 -1.29 -24.57
N ALA A 176 -3.35 -0.53 -25.65
CA ALA A 176 -2.35 -0.89 -26.66
C ALA A 176 -0.91 -0.90 -26.11
N SER A 177 -0.61 -0.01 -25.15
CA SER A 177 0.66 0.03 -24.43
C SER A 177 0.91 -1.26 -23.62
N ASN A 178 -0.14 -1.88 -23.07
CA ASN A 178 0.01 -3.09 -22.25
C ASN A 178 -0.11 -4.39 -23.04
N SER A 179 -1.06 -4.44 -23.98
CA SER A 179 -1.44 -5.66 -24.73
C SER A 179 -0.82 -5.77 -26.12
N GLY A 180 -0.03 -4.79 -26.56
CA GLY A 180 0.55 -4.78 -27.91
C GLY A 180 1.41 -6.02 -28.21
N VAL A 181 1.19 -6.64 -29.37
CA VAL A 181 1.83 -7.92 -29.75
C VAL A 181 3.37 -7.82 -29.83
N HIS A 182 3.89 -6.65 -30.23
CA HIS A 182 5.34 -6.45 -30.43
C HIS A 182 6.01 -5.60 -29.35
N ARG A 183 5.28 -4.65 -28.76
CA ARG A 183 5.81 -3.65 -27.81
C ARG A 183 4.90 -3.44 -26.59
N GLY A 184 3.96 -4.34 -26.35
CA GLY A 184 3.12 -4.31 -25.16
C GLY A 184 3.95 -4.61 -23.91
N ALA A 185 3.67 -3.92 -22.80
CA ALA A 185 4.36 -4.14 -21.54
C ALA A 185 4.34 -5.62 -21.13
N ALA A 186 3.20 -6.30 -21.27
CA ALA A 186 3.08 -7.71 -20.92
C ALA A 186 4.01 -8.60 -21.78
N LYS A 187 4.17 -8.25 -23.07
CA LYS A 187 5.06 -8.98 -23.97
C LYS A 187 6.52 -8.80 -23.60
N LEU A 188 6.91 -7.57 -23.30
CA LEU A 188 8.27 -7.22 -22.92
C LEU A 188 8.63 -7.85 -21.56
N LEU A 189 7.72 -7.84 -20.59
CA LEU A 189 7.90 -8.49 -19.29
C LEU A 189 8.05 -10.00 -19.42
N GLU A 190 7.24 -10.68 -20.25
CA GLU A 190 7.42 -12.11 -20.53
C GLU A 190 8.82 -12.40 -21.10
N GLN A 191 9.31 -11.54 -22.01
CA GLN A 191 10.64 -11.69 -22.60
C GLN A 191 11.77 -11.47 -21.58
N GLN A 192 11.65 -10.45 -20.73
CA GLN A 192 12.65 -10.14 -19.70
C GLN A 192 12.68 -11.21 -18.59
N LEU A 193 11.53 -11.80 -18.23
CA LEU A 193 11.44 -12.91 -17.29
C LEU A 193 11.96 -14.25 -17.88
N ASP A 194 12.20 -14.30 -19.19
CA ASP A 194 12.67 -15.47 -19.95
C ASP A 194 11.87 -16.76 -19.67
N ARG A 195 10.54 -16.63 -19.52
CA ARG A 195 9.66 -17.78 -19.30
C ARG A 195 8.21 -17.50 -19.68
N LYS A 196 7.44 -18.58 -19.82
CA LYS A 196 6.00 -18.49 -20.02
C LYS A 196 5.30 -18.10 -18.72
N VAL A 197 4.43 -17.10 -18.84
CA VAL A 197 3.59 -16.57 -17.77
C VAL A 197 2.14 -16.50 -18.27
N PHE A 198 1.19 -16.55 -17.35
CA PHE A 198 -0.22 -16.38 -17.67
C PHE A 198 -0.55 -14.91 -17.89
N TYR A 199 -1.25 -14.61 -18.99
CA TYR A 199 -1.72 -13.26 -19.27
C TYR A 199 -3.18 -13.13 -18.79
N LEU A 200 -3.40 -12.30 -17.78
CA LEU A 200 -4.70 -12.04 -17.17
C LEU A 200 -5.11 -10.61 -17.53
N ALA A 201 -5.54 -10.44 -18.78
CA ALA A 201 -6.00 -9.14 -19.26
C ALA A 201 -7.32 -8.73 -18.59
N CYS A 202 -7.31 -7.60 -17.89
CA CYS A 202 -8.46 -6.99 -17.25
C CYS A 202 -9.38 -6.34 -18.30
N ARG A 203 -10.62 -6.82 -18.42
CA ARG A 203 -11.63 -6.26 -19.34
C ARG A 203 -12.27 -4.96 -18.85
N HIS A 204 -11.83 -4.38 -17.73
CA HIS A 204 -12.46 -3.22 -17.09
C HIS A 204 -12.00 -1.86 -17.64
N SER A 205 -11.44 -1.81 -18.87
CA SER A 205 -11.03 -0.55 -19.48
C SER A 205 -12.26 0.30 -19.87
N ARG A 206 -12.37 1.50 -19.26
CA ARG A 206 -13.33 2.59 -19.49
C ARG A 206 -14.65 2.58 -18.71
N SER A 207 -14.58 2.76 -17.39
CA SER A 207 -15.52 3.65 -16.68
C SER A 207 -14.94 3.92 -15.31
N ALA A 208 -14.86 5.19 -14.93
CA ALA A 208 -14.50 5.64 -13.60
C ALA A 208 -15.28 4.83 -12.55
N GLY A 209 -14.56 4.10 -11.70
CA GLY A 209 -15.15 3.24 -10.69
C GLY A 209 -14.23 2.08 -10.36
N TRP A 210 -13.33 2.33 -9.41
CA TRP A 210 -12.74 1.28 -8.59
C TRP A 210 -13.84 0.31 -8.12
N CYS A 211 -13.73 -0.98 -8.42
CA CYS A 211 -14.66 -2.01 -7.92
C CYS A 211 -14.06 -3.39 -8.29
N CYS A 212 -13.61 -4.27 -7.40
CA CYS A 212 -13.87 -4.47 -5.98
C CYS A 212 -12.64 -5.18 -5.38
N MET A 213 -11.86 -4.51 -4.54
CA MET A 213 -11.04 -5.10 -3.46
C MET A 213 -10.19 -4.04 -2.72
N GLY A 214 -9.94 -2.87 -3.33
CA GLY A 214 -9.06 -1.85 -2.73
C GLY A 214 -9.71 -0.72 -1.91
N GLU A 215 -11.03 -0.53 -1.94
CA GLU A 215 -11.65 0.67 -1.33
C GLU A 215 -11.72 0.65 0.21
N SER A 216 -11.68 -0.52 0.84
CA SER A 216 -11.67 -0.65 2.30
C SER A 216 -10.33 -0.25 2.94
N VAL A 217 -9.22 -0.35 2.20
CA VAL A 217 -7.87 -0.04 2.71
C VAL A 217 -7.59 1.46 2.71
N TRP A 218 -8.16 2.23 1.77
CA TRP A 218 -7.90 3.67 1.63
C TRP A 218 -8.75 4.57 2.55
N GLN A 219 -9.83 4.05 3.15
CA GLN A 219 -10.71 4.84 4.05
C GLN A 219 -10.73 4.37 5.50
N GLY A 220 -9.96 3.34 5.88
CA GLY A 220 -9.87 2.90 7.27
C GLY A 220 -11.20 2.47 7.91
N GLN A 221 -12.16 1.98 7.12
CA GLN A 221 -13.42 1.44 7.62
C GLN A 221 -13.48 -0.07 7.40
N GLU A 222 -13.75 -0.81 8.47
CA GLU A 222 -14.02 -2.25 8.39
C GLU A 222 -15.27 -2.55 7.54
N PRO A 223 -15.33 -3.69 6.84
CA PRO A 223 -16.47 -4.05 6.00
C PRO A 223 -17.74 -4.22 6.84
N ARG A 224 -18.82 -3.53 6.47
CA ARG A 224 -20.14 -3.73 7.08
C ARG A 224 -20.65 -5.15 6.78
N GLU A 225 -21.21 -5.82 7.80
CA GLU A 225 -21.76 -7.20 7.77
C GLU A 225 -22.70 -7.51 6.59
N SER A 226 -23.31 -6.48 5.98
CA SER A 226 -24.17 -6.61 4.81
C SER A 226 -23.43 -7.08 3.54
N LEU A 227 -22.12 -6.85 3.43
CA LEU A 227 -21.30 -7.26 2.28
C LEU A 227 -20.93 -8.75 2.33
N VAL A 228 -20.74 -9.29 3.54
CA VAL A 228 -20.49 -10.73 3.77
C VAL A 228 -21.74 -11.54 3.45
N GLN A 229 -22.92 -11.08 3.88
CA GLN A 229 -24.19 -11.74 3.57
C GLN A 229 -24.52 -11.71 2.06
N ALA A 230 -24.14 -10.64 1.35
CA ALA A 230 -24.34 -10.54 -0.10
C ALA A 230 -23.45 -11.52 -0.91
N LEU A 231 -22.28 -11.89 -0.38
CA LEU A 231 -21.38 -12.88 -0.97
C LEU A 231 -21.87 -14.32 -0.73
N GLN A 232 -22.38 -14.62 0.46
CA GLN A 232 -22.98 -15.94 0.76
C GLN A 232 -24.17 -16.25 -0.16
N GLY A 233 -25.09 -15.28 -0.36
CA GLY A 233 -26.29 -15.48 -1.17
C GLY A 233 -26.06 -15.61 -2.70
N ARG A 234 -24.85 -15.31 -3.18
CA ARG A 234 -24.43 -15.50 -4.58
C ARG A 234 -23.78 -16.88 -4.82
N LEU A 235 -23.12 -17.44 -3.81
CA LEU A 235 -22.57 -18.80 -3.86
C LEU A 235 -23.67 -19.87 -3.86
N ASP A 236 -24.74 -19.70 -3.07
CA ASP A 236 -25.83 -20.69 -3.02
C ASP A 236 -26.63 -20.82 -4.35
N ARG A 237 -26.69 -19.75 -5.15
CA ARG A 237 -27.40 -19.79 -6.45
C ARG A 237 -26.62 -20.46 -7.58
N SER A 238 -25.31 -20.65 -7.43
CA SER A 238 -24.48 -21.32 -8.43
C SER A 238 -24.41 -22.85 -8.24
N TYR A 239 -24.88 -23.37 -7.09
CA TYR A 239 -24.94 -24.80 -6.81
C TYR A 239 -26.23 -25.52 -7.24
N HIS A 240 -27.24 -24.79 -7.75
CA HIS A 240 -28.50 -25.37 -8.24
C HIS A 240 -28.82 -24.94 -9.67
N ARG A 241 -28.10 -25.50 -10.65
CA ARG A 241 -28.60 -25.71 -12.03
C ARG A 241 -27.70 -26.67 -12.82
N GLN A 242 -28.01 -27.96 -12.73
CA GLN A 242 -28.21 -28.96 -13.79
C GLN A 242 -27.70 -30.36 -13.37
N PRO A 243 -28.54 -31.41 -13.43
CA PRO A 243 -28.11 -32.78 -13.21
C PRO A 243 -27.43 -33.37 -14.46
N TYR A 244 -26.35 -34.10 -14.20
CA TYR A 244 -25.62 -34.99 -15.10
C TYR A 244 -26.53 -36.16 -15.56
N ASN A 245 -26.56 -36.47 -16.87
CA ASN A 245 -27.32 -37.59 -17.43
C ASN A 245 -26.41 -38.51 -18.27
N PRO A 246 -26.13 -39.76 -17.86
CA PRO A 246 -25.25 -40.67 -18.58
C PRO A 246 -25.99 -41.93 -19.09
N VAL A 247 -26.46 -41.98 -20.34
CA VAL A 247 -26.80 -43.27 -21.00
C VAL A 247 -26.71 -43.15 -22.53
N HIS A 248 -25.67 -43.72 -23.14
CA HIS A 248 -25.78 -44.83 -24.10
C HIS A 248 -24.43 -45.16 -24.76
N GLN A 249 -24.02 -46.40 -24.57
CA GLN A 249 -22.83 -47.06 -25.10
C GLN A 249 -23.23 -47.93 -26.32
N THR A 250 -22.32 -48.03 -27.29
CA THR A 250 -22.01 -49.17 -28.21
C THR A 250 -22.98 -49.62 -29.32
N LYS A 251 -22.44 -49.65 -30.56
CA LYS A 251 -22.20 -50.81 -31.48
C LYS A 251 -21.44 -50.26 -32.72
N MET A 252 -20.18 -50.62 -33.03
CA MET A 252 -19.62 -51.82 -33.71
C MET A 252 -20.24 -52.17 -35.09
N VAL A 253 -19.32 -52.37 -36.06
CA VAL A 253 -19.42 -52.93 -37.44
C VAL A 253 -19.89 -51.91 -38.50
N GLU A 254 -19.20 -51.66 -39.62
CA GLU A 254 -18.24 -52.44 -40.46
C GLU A 254 -16.79 -51.96 -40.45
#